data_AF-A0A9D7FFS6-F1
#
_entry.id   AF-A0A9D7FFS6-F1
#
_cell.length_a   1.000
_cell.length_b   1.000
_cell.length_c   1.000
_cell.angle_alpha   90.00
_cell.angle_beta   90.00
_cell.angle_gamma   90.00
#
_symmetry.space_group_name_H-M   'P 1'
#
loop_
_entity.id
_entity.type
_entity.pdbx_description
1 polymer ?
#
loop_
_entity_poly.entity_id
_entity_poly.type
_entity_poly.pdbx_seq_one_letter_code
_entity_poly.pdbx_strand_id
1 'polypeptide(L)' 'MIINKTEVFTGHDGAIYTLERGDHYDFFFSGGSDGILSRWEKHNAQQPEGYSKMNSPIY' A
#
# COMPACT_ATOMS: atom_id res chain seq x y z
N MET A 1 -16.72 14.33 -17.23
CA MET A 1 -15.40 13.95 -16.70
C MET A 1 -15.32 12.44 -16.67
N ILE A 2 -14.31 11.85 -17.30
CA ILE A 2 -14.11 10.39 -17.36
C ILE A 2 -12.95 10.07 -16.41
N ILE A 3 -13.15 9.15 -15.48
CA ILE A 3 -12.10 8.67 -14.57
C ILE A 3 -11.57 7.36 -15.14
N ASN A 4 -10.26 7.32 -15.41
CA ASN A 4 -9.58 6.11 -15.86
C ASN A 4 -8.75 5.54 -14.72
N LYS A 5 -8.85 4.22 -14.52
CA LYS A 5 -8.00 3.48 -13.61
C LYS A 5 -6.62 3.31 -14.25
N THR A 6 -5.56 3.77 -13.57
CA THR A 6 -4.19 3.70 -14.09
C THR A 6 -3.49 2.42 -13.66
N GLU A 7 -3.58 2.03 -12.39
CA GLU A 7 -2.81 0.92 -11.82
C GLU A 7 -3.57 0.15 -10.73
N VAL A 8 -3.06 -1.05 -10.41
CA VAL A 8 -3.49 -1.89 -9.28
C VAL A 8 -2.26 -2.41 -8.56
N PHE A 9 -2.16 -2.13 -7.28
CA PHE A 9 -1.15 -2.71 -6.40
C PHE A 9 -1.75 -3.93 -5.71
N THR A 10 -1.11 -5.08 -5.83
CA THR A 10 -1.54 -6.35 -5.23
C THR A 10 -0.54 -6.79 -4.18
N GLY A 11 -1.00 -7.33 -3.04
CA GLY A 11 -0.09 -7.88 -2.03
C GLY A 11 -0.70 -8.04 -0.64
N HIS A 12 -1.73 -7.26 -0.29
CA HIS A 12 -2.46 -7.46 0.95
C HIS A 12 -3.38 -8.70 0.86
N ASP A 13 -3.35 -9.53 1.89
CA ASP A 13 -4.26 -10.69 2.07
C ASP A 13 -5.43 -10.33 3.02
N GLY A 14 -5.75 -9.04 3.06
CA GLY A 14 -6.74 -8.46 3.97
C GLY A 14 -7.25 -7.11 3.48
N ALA A 15 -8.27 -6.60 4.17
CA ALA A 15 -8.81 -5.28 3.87
C ALA A 15 -7.78 -4.19 4.24
N ILE A 16 -7.69 -3.16 3.41
CA ILE A 16 -6.83 -1.99 3.64
C ILE A 16 -7.65 -0.96 4.43
N TYR A 17 -7.09 -0.47 5.54
CA TYR A 17 -7.76 0.50 6.42
C TYR A 17 -7.09 1.87 6.42
N THR A 18 -5.83 1.95 6.01
CA THR A 18 -5.08 3.22 6.00
C THR A 18 -4.22 3.34 4.74
N LEU A 19 -4.12 4.58 4.26
CA LEU A 19 -3.26 5.01 3.16
C LEU A 19 -2.64 6.36 3.55
N GLU A 20 -1.32 6.47 3.48
CA GLU A 20 -0.58 7.68 3.85
C GLU A 20 0.44 8.03 2.77
N ARG A 21 0.71 9.33 2.59
CA ARG A 21 1.76 9.76 1.64
C ARG A 21 3.13 9.32 2.16
N GLY A 22 3.99 8.93 1.22
CA GLY A 22 5.39 8.73 1.51
C GLY A 22 6.12 10.04 1.80
N ASP A 23 7.33 9.89 2.30
CA ASP A 23 8.37 10.92 2.40
C ASP A 23 8.78 11.48 1.03
N HIS A 24 8.72 10.67 -0.03
CA HIS A 24 8.85 11.12 -1.41
C HIS A 24 7.49 11.14 -2.13
N TYR A 25 7.35 12.01 -3.14
CA TYR A 25 6.11 12.13 -3.92
C TYR A 25 5.73 10.82 -4.63
N ASP A 26 6.71 10.00 -4.97
CA ASP A 26 6.51 8.74 -5.68
C ASP A 26 6.19 7.57 -4.75
N PHE A 27 6.31 7.73 -3.43
CA PHE A 27 6.01 6.66 -2.49
C PHE A 27 4.68 6.88 -1.74
N PHE A 28 4.08 5.79 -1.30
CA PHE A 28 2.96 5.79 -0.36
C PHE A 28 2.97 4.55 0.52
N PHE A 29 2.27 4.62 1.65
CA PHE A 29 2.12 3.52 2.58
C PHE A 29 0.68 3.01 2.60
N SER A 30 0.51 1.70 2.80
CA SER A 30 -0.78 1.09 3.11
C SER A 30 -0.68 0.15 4.32
N GLY A 31 -1.72 0.15 5.14
CA GLY A 31 -1.86 -0.76 6.28
C GLY A 31 -3.16 -1.56 6.18
N GLY A 32 -3.10 -2.86 6.43
CA GLY A 32 -4.23 -3.78 6.32
C GLY A 32 -4.52 -4.63 7.55
N SER A 33 -5.66 -5.33 7.53
CA SER A 33 -6.02 -6.33 8.57
C SER A 33 -5.07 -7.52 8.63
N ASP A 34 -4.30 -7.75 7.56
CA ASP A 34 -3.24 -8.76 7.51
C ASP A 34 -2.03 -8.40 8.40
N GLY A 35 -2.05 -7.22 9.03
CA GLY A 35 -0.96 -6.73 9.88
C GLY A 35 0.27 -6.33 9.05
N ILE A 36 0.10 -6.13 7.74
CA ILE A 36 1.19 -5.71 6.87
C ILE A 36 1.17 -4.19 6.75
N LEU A 37 2.33 -3.56 6.95
CA LEU A 37 2.60 -2.19 6.50
C LEU A 37 3.46 -2.27 5.24
N SER A 38 2.90 -1.83 4.12
CA SER A 38 3.53 -1.88 2.79
C SER A 38 3.94 -0.48 2.36
N ARG A 39 5.17 -0.32 1.83
CA ARG A 39 5.60 0.89 1.10
C ARG A 39 5.61 0.61 -0.40
N TRP A 40 4.96 1.45 -1.18
CA TRP A 40 4.79 1.29 -2.62
C TRP A 40 5.38 2.47 -3.38
N GLU A 41 5.85 2.23 -4.59
CA GLU A 41 6.24 3.25 -5.56
C GLU A 41 5.15 3.38 -6.65
N LYS A 42 4.66 4.60 -6.90
CA LYS A 42 3.54 4.93 -7.80
C LYS A 42 3.72 4.54 -9.27
N HIS A 43 4.91 4.12 -9.68
CA HIS A 43 5.20 3.73 -11.06
C HIS A 43 5.75 2.30 -11.14
N ASN A 44 5.66 1.56 -10.03
CA ASN A 44 6.17 0.21 -9.91
C ASN A 44 5.16 -0.65 -9.14
N ALA A 45 4.15 -1.13 -9.87
CA ALA A 45 3.05 -1.93 -9.31
C ALA A 45 3.43 -3.35 -8.90
N GLN A 46 4.68 -3.79 -9.14
CA GLN A 46 5.05 -5.20 -9.03
C GLN A 46 5.41 -5.62 -7.60
N GLN A 47 6.11 -4.80 -6.81
CA GLN A 47 6.52 -5.19 -5.45
C GLN A 47 6.65 -3.97 -4.50
N PRO A 48 6.09 -4.03 -3.28
CA PRO A 48 6.36 -3.05 -2.25
C PRO A 48 7.81 -3.22 -1.75
N GLU A 49 8.50 -2.10 -1.56
CA GLU A 49 9.89 -2.09 -1.10
C GLU A 49 10.05 -2.45 0.38
N GLY A 50 8.95 -2.43 1.16
CA GLY A 50 8.97 -2.69 2.59
C GLY A 50 7.81 -3.57 3.02
N TYR A 51 8.13 -4.72 3.61
CA TYR A 51 7.20 -5.69 4.19
C TYR A 51 7.45 -5.77 5.70
N SER A 52 6.96 -4.79 6.47
CA SER A 52 6.99 -4.93 7.92
C SER A 52 5.71 -5.60 8.39
N LYS A 53 5.83 -6.82 8.93
CA LYS A 53 4.72 -7.54 9.54
C LYS A 53 4.62 -7.16 11.02
N MET A 54 3.52 -6.54 11.40
CA MET A 54 3.19 -6.26 12.78
C MET A 54 2.56 -7.49 13.44
N ASN A 55 2.69 -7.60 14.77
CA ASN A 55 2.04 -8.66 15.55
C ASN A 55 0.54 -8.39 15.79
N SER A 56 -0.02 -7.35 15.15
CA SER A 56 -1.40 -6.91 15.31
C SER A 56 -1.93 -6.28 14.00
N PRO A 57 -3.25 -6.32 13.76
CA PRO A 57 -3.88 -5.60 12.65
C PRO A 57 -3.64 -4.08 12.73
N ILE A 58 -3.66 -3.40 11.58
CA ILE A 58 -3.53 -1.93 11.48
C ILE A 58 -4.92 -1.35 11.11
N TYR A 59 -5.54 -0.60 12.02
CA TYR A 59 -6.79 0.14 11.87
C TYR A 59 -6.80 1.42 12.69
#